data_AF-A0AAW1K6X9-F1
#
_entry.id   AF-A0AAW1K6X9-F1
#
_cell.length_a   1.000
_cell.length_b   1.000
_cell.length_c   1.000
_cell.angle_alpha   90.00
_cell.angle_beta   90.00
_cell.angle_gamma   90.00
#
_symmetry.space_group_name_H-M   'P 1'
#
loop_
_entity.id
_entity.type
_entity.pdbx_description
1 polymer ?
#
loop_
_entity_poly.entity_id
_entity_poly.type
_entity_poly.pdbx_seq_one_letter_code
_entity_poly.pdbx_strand_id
1 'polypeptide(L)'
;MKEFLARKAEEAFHLDKLFVEEEYSMAEKTLKQLATPDVTATPLSIVFPTLEKPLKLNSGFLSLLPKFYGRSNELPNMHLIAFDLTCSSMECEGVKSDDIKLRAFPFSLEGTAK
;
A
#
# COMPACT_ATOMS: atom_id res chain seq x y z
N MET A 1 21.77 11.69 -27.58
CA MET A 1 21.39 10.27 -27.79
C MET A 1 21.94 9.35 -26.69
N LYS A 2 23.19 9.51 -26.21
CA LYS A 2 23.78 8.66 -25.15
C LYS A 2 23.15 8.86 -23.75
N GLU A 3 22.67 10.06 -23.41
CA GLU A 3 22.04 10.34 -22.10
C GLU A 3 20.66 9.68 -21.89
N PHE A 4 19.90 9.46 -22.96
CA PHE A 4 18.58 8.81 -22.86
C PHE A 4 18.71 7.32 -22.52
N LEU A 5 19.75 6.67 -23.05
CA LEU A 5 20.08 5.29 -22.72
C LEU A 5 20.60 5.15 -21.29
N ALA A 6 21.35 6.14 -20.80
CA ALA A 6 21.81 6.17 -19.41
C ALA A 6 20.64 6.28 -18.41
N ARG A 7 19.68 7.17 -18.65
CA ARG A 7 18.46 7.26 -17.81
C ARG A 7 17.62 5.98 -17.84
N LYS A 8 17.46 5.37 -19.02
CA LYS A 8 16.70 4.12 -19.17
C LYS A 8 17.38 2.94 -18.45
N ALA A 9 18.72 2.92 -18.39
CA ALA A 9 19.47 1.92 -17.64
C ALA A 9 19.38 2.15 -16.12
N GLU A 10 19.35 3.42 -15.68
CA GLU A 10 19.24 3.79 -14.27
C GLU A 10 17.83 3.52 -13.70
N GLU A 11 16.77 3.76 -14.50
CA GLU A 11 15.38 3.37 -14.17
C GLU A 11 15.20 1.86 -14.13
N ALA A 12 15.80 1.13 -15.09
CA ALA A 12 15.77 -0.34 -15.08
C ALA A 12 16.48 -0.92 -13.85
N PHE A 13 17.61 -0.32 -13.44
CA PHE A 13 18.33 -0.71 -12.23
C PHE A 13 17.56 -0.40 -10.94
N HIS A 14 16.74 0.66 -10.94
CA HIS A 14 15.88 0.99 -9.81
C HIS A 14 14.69 0.03 -9.69
N LEU A 15 14.10 -0.37 -10.81
CA LEU A 15 13.02 -1.38 -10.84
C LEU A 15 13.52 -2.77 -10.44
N ASP A 16 14.74 -3.16 -10.85
CA ASP A 16 15.35 -4.44 -10.47
C ASP A 16 15.60 -4.51 -8.95
N LYS A 17 15.91 -3.37 -8.30
CA LYS A 17 16.02 -3.27 -6.83
C LYS A 17 14.70 -3.30 -6.07
N LEU A 18 13.56 -3.08 -6.74
CA LEU A 18 12.23 -3.31 -6.16
C LEU A 18 11.85 -4.80 -6.19
N PHE A 19 12.47 -5.58 -7.07
CA PHE A 19 12.43 -7.05 -7.06
C PHE A 19 13.60 -7.59 -6.26
N VAL A 20 13.63 -7.29 -4.96
CA VAL A 20 14.44 -8.11 -4.05
C VAL A 20 13.75 -9.47 -3.99
N GLU A 21 14.35 -10.47 -4.62
CA GLU A 21 14.05 -11.87 -4.35
C GLU A 21 14.47 -12.16 -2.91
N GLU A 22 13.62 -11.77 -1.94
CA GLU A 22 13.74 -12.30 -0.60
C GLU A 22 13.50 -13.80 -0.68
N GLU A 23 14.58 -14.57 -0.48
CA GLU A 23 14.59 -16.02 -0.46
C GLU A 23 13.82 -16.53 0.77
N TYR A 24 12.50 -16.37 0.73
CA TYR A 24 11.57 -17.12 1.54
C TYR A 24 11.48 -18.51 0.94
N SER A 25 11.76 -19.54 1.74
CA SER A 25 11.43 -20.92 1.42
C SER A 25 9.90 -21.04 1.25
N MET A 26 9.42 -20.74 0.06
CA MET A 26 8.04 -20.94 -0.34
C MET A 26 8.00 -22.33 -0.96
N ALA A 27 7.54 -23.32 -0.19
CA ALA A 27 6.98 -24.52 -0.81
C ALA A 27 6.08 -24.06 -1.97
N GLU A 28 6.29 -24.56 -3.19
CA GLU A 28 5.60 -24.10 -4.40
C GLU A 28 4.08 -24.25 -4.23
N LYS A 29 3.40 -23.18 -3.78
CA LYS A 29 1.95 -23.14 -3.63
C LYS A 29 1.34 -22.85 -4.99
N THR A 30 0.37 -23.64 -5.40
CA THR A 30 -0.41 -23.38 -6.62
C THR A 30 -1.23 -22.09 -6.48
N LEU A 31 -1.51 -21.39 -7.59
CA LEU A 31 -2.38 -20.19 -7.59
C LEU A 31 -3.72 -20.42 -6.87
N LYS A 32 -4.27 -21.63 -7.00
CA LYS A 32 -5.51 -22.04 -6.32
C LYS A 32 -5.34 -22.07 -4.80
N GLN A 33 -4.20 -22.54 -4.30
CA GLN A 33 -3.89 -22.55 -2.87
C GLN A 33 -3.65 -21.15 -2.32
N LEU A 34 -3.03 -20.25 -3.11
CA LEU A 34 -2.85 -18.84 -2.73
C LEU A 34 -4.17 -18.07 -2.70
N ALA A 35 -5.11 -18.41 -3.58
CA ALA A 35 -6.45 -17.82 -3.59
C ALA A 35 -7.37 -18.38 -2.50
N THR A 36 -6.96 -19.43 -1.78
CA THR A 36 -7.75 -20.01 -0.69
C THR A 36 -7.40 -19.24 0.60
N PRO A 37 -8.36 -18.53 1.23
CA PRO A 37 -8.08 -17.82 2.46
C PRO A 37 -7.71 -18.82 3.56
N ASP A 38 -6.58 -18.58 4.22
CA ASP A 38 -6.20 -19.35 5.40
C ASP A 38 -7.10 -18.93 6.56
N VAL A 39 -8.03 -19.82 6.92
CA VAL A 39 -9.04 -19.59 7.96
C VAL A 39 -8.42 -19.53 9.37
N THR A 40 -7.14 -19.90 9.51
CA THR A 40 -6.38 -19.80 10.77
C THR A 40 -5.56 -18.51 10.86
N ALA A 41 -5.43 -17.76 9.77
CA ALA A 41 -4.70 -16.51 9.73
C ALA A 41 -5.44 -15.41 10.51
N THR A 42 -4.65 -14.56 11.15
CA THR A 42 -5.12 -13.38 11.90
C THR A 42 -6.10 -12.54 11.07
N PRO A 43 -7.16 -11.97 11.68
CA PRO A 43 -8.26 -11.33 10.96
C PRO A 43 -7.90 -10.03 10.21
N LEU A 44 -6.65 -9.58 10.26
CA LEU A 44 -6.17 -8.41 9.54
C LEU A 44 -5.30 -8.86 8.38
N SER A 45 -5.78 -8.64 7.16
CA SER A 45 -5.03 -8.87 5.92
C SER A 45 -3.77 -7.99 5.77
N ILE A 46 -3.54 -7.07 6.72
CA ILE A 46 -2.42 -6.12 6.74
C ILE A 46 -1.61 -6.36 8.01
N VAL A 47 -0.34 -6.72 7.85
CA VAL A 47 0.65 -6.75 8.94
C VAL A 47 1.22 -5.35 9.09
N PHE A 48 0.93 -4.69 10.22
CA PHE A 48 1.49 -3.38 10.52
C PHE A 48 2.90 -3.52 11.09
N PRO A 49 3.89 -2.79 10.55
CA PRO A 49 5.23 -2.78 11.14
C PRO A 49 5.20 -2.13 12.53
N THR A 50 6.15 -2.56 13.38
CA THR A 50 6.39 -1.95 14.68
C THR A 50 6.95 -0.55 14.49
N LEU A 51 6.31 0.44 15.09
CA LEU A 51 6.77 1.82 15.07
C LEU A 51 7.51 2.16 16.37
N GLU A 52 8.60 2.91 16.27
CA GLU A 52 9.34 3.41 17.45
C GLU A 52 8.49 4.39 18.28
N LYS A 53 7.63 5.16 17.60
CA LYS A 53 6.67 6.09 18.21
C LYS A 53 5.24 5.71 17.80
N PRO A 54 4.26 5.85 18.71
CA PRO A 54 2.86 5.57 18.37
C PRO A 54 2.35 6.58 17.32
N LEU A 55 1.93 6.07 16.15
CA LEU A 55 1.25 6.90 15.15
C LEU A 55 -0.20 7.13 15.55
N LYS A 56 -0.58 8.40 15.72
CA LYS A 56 -1.96 8.82 15.93
C LYS A 56 -2.45 9.58 14.70
N LEU A 57 -3.35 8.96 13.93
CA LEU A 57 -4.05 9.64 12.85
C LEU A 57 -5.07 10.60 13.46
N ASN A 58 -5.01 11.88 13.07
CA ASN A 58 -5.95 12.88 13.54
C ASN A 58 -7.27 12.75 12.77
N SER A 59 -8.41 13.04 13.43
CA SER A 59 -9.73 12.88 12.83
C SER A 59 -9.97 13.82 11.63
N GLY A 60 -9.35 15.01 11.64
CA GLY A 60 -9.40 15.94 10.51
C GLY A 60 -8.81 15.32 9.25
N PHE A 61 -7.64 14.70 9.35
CA PHE A 61 -6.98 13.98 8.27
C PHE A 61 -7.81 12.80 7.80
N LEU A 62 -8.36 11.99 8.72
CA LEU A 62 -9.23 10.87 8.34
C LEU A 62 -10.47 11.33 7.57
N SER A 63 -10.98 12.54 7.85
CA SER A 63 -12.09 13.13 7.10
C SER A 63 -11.70 13.66 5.71
N LEU A 64 -10.41 13.90 5.47
CA LEU A 64 -9.88 14.34 4.17
C LEU A 64 -9.59 13.17 3.22
N LEU A 65 -9.51 11.95 3.73
CA LEU A 65 -9.25 10.77 2.91
C LEU A 65 -10.36 10.59 1.87
N PRO A 66 -10.00 10.31 0.60
CA PRO A 66 -10.99 9.93 -0.39
C PRO A 66 -11.72 8.67 0.07
N LYS A 67 -12.99 8.55 -0.33
CA LYS A 67 -13.85 7.42 0.03
C LYS A 67 -14.14 6.57 -1.19
N PHE A 68 -13.89 5.27 -1.07
CA PHE A 68 -14.19 4.27 -2.08
C PHE A 68 -15.26 3.32 -1.56
N TYR A 69 -16.37 3.23 -2.28
CA TYR A 69 -17.53 2.44 -1.87
C TYR A 69 -17.56 1.03 -2.49
N GLY A 70 -16.70 0.77 -3.48
CA GLY A 70 -16.66 -0.49 -4.21
C GLY A 70 -17.78 -0.59 -5.26
N ARG A 71 -18.27 0.54 -5.76
CA ARG A 71 -19.33 0.56 -6.78
C ARG A 71 -18.75 0.27 -8.16
N SER A 72 -19.56 -0.29 -9.05
CA SER A 72 -19.17 -0.66 -10.42
C SER A 72 -18.71 0.52 -11.28
N ASN A 73 -19.13 1.74 -10.92
CA ASN A 73 -18.81 2.97 -11.62
C ASN A 73 -17.61 3.74 -11.00
N GLU A 74 -17.08 3.27 -9.87
CA GLU A 74 -15.88 3.86 -9.27
C GLU A 74 -14.62 3.27 -9.92
N LEU A 75 -13.56 4.06 -9.99
CA LEU A 75 -12.30 3.67 -10.60
C LEU A 75 -11.26 3.43 -9.50
N PRO A 76 -10.89 2.16 -9.21
CA PRO A 76 -9.94 1.84 -8.14
C PRO A 76 -8.60 2.55 -8.30
N ASN A 77 -8.10 2.66 -9.54
CA ASN A 77 -6.82 3.34 -9.81
C ASN A 77 -6.88 4.83 -9.47
N MET A 78 -7.99 5.51 -9.76
CA MET A 78 -8.15 6.92 -9.42
C MET A 78 -8.26 7.13 -7.91
N HIS A 79 -8.91 6.19 -7.20
CA HIS A 79 -8.93 6.20 -5.74
C HIS A 79 -7.52 6.08 -5.17
N LEU A 80 -6.70 5.15 -5.66
CA LEU A 80 -5.32 4.96 -5.18
C LEU A 80 -4.47 6.21 -5.39
N ILE A 81 -4.59 6.87 -6.56
CA ILE A 81 -3.87 8.13 -6.84
C ILE A 81 -4.32 9.24 -5.88
N ALA A 82 -5.63 9.43 -5.70
CA ALA A 82 -6.14 10.43 -4.78
C ALA A 82 -5.73 10.16 -3.34
N PHE A 83 -5.78 8.88 -2.93
CA PHE A 83 -5.39 8.43 -1.60
C PHE A 83 -3.91 8.69 -1.32
N ASP A 84 -3.04 8.36 -2.28
CA ASP A 84 -1.59 8.59 -2.19
C ASP A 84 -1.27 10.08 -2.06
N LEU A 85 -1.94 10.92 -2.84
CA LEU A 85 -1.79 12.38 -2.77
C LEU A 85 -2.23 12.93 -1.41
N THR A 86 -3.38 12.48 -0.88
CA THR A 86 -3.85 12.90 0.44
C THR A 86 -2.88 12.47 1.54
N CYS A 87 -2.39 11.23 1.51
CA CYS A 87 -1.44 10.73 2.52
C CYS A 87 -0.08 11.43 2.46
N SER A 88 0.36 11.83 1.27
CA SER A 88 1.62 12.55 1.08
C SER A 88 1.62 13.95 1.73
N SER A 89 0.44 14.52 2.02
CA SER A 89 0.32 15.79 2.74
C SER A 89 0.51 15.65 4.27
N MET A 90 0.49 14.42 4.79
CA MET A 90 0.64 14.17 6.22
C MET A 90 2.10 13.89 6.57
N GLU A 91 2.66 14.74 7.43
CA GLU A 91 3.99 14.54 7.99
C GLU A 91 3.87 14.15 9.46
N CYS A 92 4.52 13.06 9.86
CA CYS A 92 4.64 12.60 11.24
C CYS A 92 6.11 12.31 11.53
N GLU A 93 6.65 12.98 12.54
CA GLU A 93 8.06 12.89 12.88
C GLU A 93 8.44 11.44 13.26
N GLY A 94 9.39 10.86 12.51
CA GLY A 94 9.86 9.50 12.72
C GLY A 94 8.93 8.41 12.19
N VAL A 95 7.94 8.75 11.35
CA VAL A 95 7.04 7.77 10.72
C VAL A 95 7.19 7.86 9.20
N LYS A 96 7.34 6.72 8.52
CA LYS A 96 7.44 6.70 7.05
C LYS A 96 6.06 6.95 6.44
N SER A 97 6.02 7.56 5.26
CA SER A 97 4.76 7.80 4.55
C SER A 97 3.96 6.50 4.34
N ASP A 98 4.64 5.39 4.07
CA ASP A 98 3.99 4.09 3.87
C ASP A 98 3.30 3.57 5.14
N ASP A 99 3.85 3.84 6.33
CA ASP A 99 3.21 3.47 7.60
C ASP A 99 1.92 4.26 7.83
N ILE A 100 1.91 5.53 7.42
CA ILE A 100 0.72 6.38 7.43
C ILE A 100 -0.32 5.81 6.46
N LYS A 101 0.09 5.51 5.22
CA LYS A 101 -0.78 4.94 4.19
C LYS A 101 -1.39 3.61 4.64
N LEU A 102 -0.60 2.68 5.17
CA LEU A 102 -1.09 1.39 5.66
C LEU A 102 -2.17 1.55 6.72
N ARG A 103 -1.97 2.47 7.68
CA ARG A 103 -2.92 2.72 8.77
C ARG A 103 -4.12 3.57 8.34
N ALA A 104 -3.97 4.42 7.33
CA ALA A 104 -5.02 5.28 6.81
C ALA A 104 -5.93 4.57 5.79
N PHE A 105 -5.41 3.60 5.04
CA PHE A 105 -6.11 2.93 3.94
C PHE A 105 -7.47 2.34 4.34
N PRO A 106 -7.62 1.64 5.50
CA PRO A 106 -8.92 1.12 5.93
C PRO A 106 -10.00 2.21 6.14
N PHE A 107 -9.58 3.45 6.40
CA PHE A 107 -10.50 4.59 6.54
C PHE A 107 -10.87 5.22 5.20
N SER A 108 -10.19 4.85 4.11
CA SER A 108 -10.53 5.27 2.75
C SER A 108 -11.63 4.38 2.12
N LEU A 109 -11.94 3.23 2.73
CA LEU A 109 -12.92 2.27 2.23
C LEU A 109 -14.25 2.38 3.00
N GLU A 110 -15.35 2.27 2.27
CA GLU A 110 -16.72 2.29 2.82
C GLU A 110 -17.62 1.28 2.09
N GLY A 111 -18.78 1.00 2.67
CA GLY A 111 -19.79 0.16 2.03
C GLY A 111 -19.27 -1.24 1.70
N THR A 112 -19.39 -1.64 0.43
CA THR A 112 -18.98 -2.98 -0.04
C THR A 112 -17.48 -3.15 -0.21
N ALA A 113 -16.70 -2.07 -0.13
CA ALA A 113 -15.25 -2.14 -0.26
C ALA A 113 -14.53 -2.45 1.06
N LYS A 114 -15.23 -2.43 2.20
CA LYS A 114 -14.63 -2.58 3.53
C LYS A 114 -14.56 -4.02 4.01
#